data_AF-A0A0A2ZWE1-F1
#
_entry.id   AF-A0A0A2ZWE1-F1
#
_cell.length_a   1.000
_cell.length_b   1.000
_cell.length_c   1.000
_cell.angle_alpha   90.00
_cell.angle_beta   90.00
_cell.angle_gamma   90.00
#
_symmetry.space_group_name_H-M   'P 1'
#
loop_
_entity.id
_entity.type
_entity.pdbx_description
1 polymer ?
#
loop_
_entity_poly.entity_id
_entity_poly.type
_entity_poly.pdbx_seq_one_letter_code
_entity_poly.pdbx_strand_id
1 'polypeptide(L)' 'INRKNFPLFLKECEFRFNFGTPKEQLKILRKWCEI' A
#
# COMPACT_ATOMS: atom_id res chain seq x y z
N ILE A 1 2.38 13.40 -20.44
CA ILE A 1 1.74 12.97 -19.17
C ILE A 1 2.80 13.02 -18.08
N ASN A 2 2.61 13.85 -17.05
CA ASN A 2 3.55 13.94 -15.93
C ASN A 2 3.48 12.65 -15.09
N ARG A 3 4.53 11.84 -15.13
CA ARG A 3 4.59 10.52 -14.46
C ARG A 3 5.09 10.60 -13.01
N LYS A 4 5.20 11.79 -12.43
CA LYS A 4 5.75 11.99 -11.07
C LYS A 4 5.09 11.10 -10.02
N ASN A 5 3.79 10.80 -10.18
CA ASN A 5 3.03 9.99 -9.23
C ASN A 5 2.89 8.52 -9.64
N PHE A 6 3.39 8.13 -10.82
CA PHE A 6 3.30 6.75 -11.31
C PHE A 6 3.97 5.73 -10.39
N PRO A 7 5.15 6.01 -9.79
CA PRO A 7 5.74 5.10 -8.81
C PRO A 7 4.87 4.87 -7.57
N LEU A 8 4.18 5.92 -7.09
CA LEU A 8 3.27 5.82 -5.94
C LEU A 8 2.04 4.97 -6.26
N PHE A 9 1.50 5.11 -7.47
CA PHE A 9 0.40 4.27 -7.95
C PHE A 9 0.79 2.78 -7.97
N LEU A 10 1.98 2.45 -8.47
CA LEU A 10 2.47 1.06 -8.44
C LEU A 10 2.59 0.53 -7.00
N LYS A 11 3.07 1.36 -6.07
CA LYS A 11 3.14 0.98 -4.65
C LYS A 11 1.77 0.76 -4.03
N GLU A 12 0.79 1.57 -4.39
CA GLU A 12 -0.59 1.37 -3.97
C GLU A 12 -1.19 0.07 -4.53
N CYS A 13 -0.94 -0.24 -5.81
CA CYS A 13 -1.35 -1.50 -6.41
C CYS A 13 -0.68 -2.70 -5.71
N GLU A 14 0.64 -2.66 -5.51
CA GLU A 14 1.37 -3.68 -4.76
C GLU A 14 0.73 -3.90 -3.39
N PHE A 15 0.44 -2.82 -2.66
CA PHE A 15 -0.21 -2.89 -1.36
C PHE A 15 -1.59 -3.57 -1.42
N ARG A 16 -2.44 -3.17 -2.37
CA ARG A 16 -3.81 -3.69 -2.49
C ARG A 16 -3.88 -5.16 -2.93
N PHE A 17 -2.96 -5.58 -3.81
CA PHE A 17 -3.04 -6.90 -4.45
C PHE A 17 -2.11 -7.96 -3.83
N ASN A 18 -1.00 -7.55 -3.20
CA ASN A 18 0.03 -8.49 -2.73
C ASN A 18 0.09 -8.67 -1.20
N PHE A 19 -0.64 -7.86 -0.41
CA PHE A 19 -0.53 -7.87 1.06
C PHE A 19 -1.74 -8.50 1.78
N GLY A 20 -2.36 -9.50 1.16
CA GLY A 20 -3.42 -10.30 1.77
C GLY A 20 -4.76 -9.57 1.90
N THR A 21 -5.61 -10.05 2.79
CA THR A 21 -6.97 -9.54 3.00
C THR A 21 -6.96 -8.10 3.57
N PRO A 22 -8.07 -7.33 3.45
CA PRO A 22 -8.17 -5.99 4.03
C PRO A 22 -7.82 -5.92 5.53
N LYS A 23 -8.10 -6.99 6.29
CA LYS A 23 -7.75 -7.07 7.72
C LYS A 23 -6.25 -7.17 7.95
N GLU A 24 -5.54 -7.91 7.11
CA GLU A 24 -4.08 -8.05 7.17
C GLU A 24 -3.39 -6.75 6.73
N GLN A 25 -3.90 -6.12 5.68
CA GLN A 25 -3.47 -4.80 5.23
C GLN A 25 -3.58 -3.76 6.36
N LEU A 26 -4.71 -3.72 7.07
CA LEU A 26 -4.89 -2.82 8.20
C LEU A 26 -3.90 -3.10 9.35
N LYS A 27 -3.59 -4.37 9.62
CA LYS A 27 -2.58 -4.75 10.62
C LYS A 27 -1.18 -4.28 10.21
N ILE A 28 -0.84 -4.39 8.93
CA ILE A 28 0.44 -3.92 8.38
C ILE A 28 0.54 -2.39 8.49
N LEU A 29 -0.52 -1.66 8.14
CA LEU A 29 -0.55 -0.20 8.25
C LEU A 29 -0.34 0.26 9.69
N ARG A 30 -1.03 -0.36 10.66
CA ARG A 30 -0.82 -0.06 12.09
C ARG A 30 0.63 -0.27 12.52
N LYS A 31 1.23 -1.40 12.10
CA LYS A 31 2.64 -1.69 12.37
C LYS A 31 3.59 -0.64 11.78
N TRP A 32 3.32 -0.15 10.57
CA TRP A 32 4.15 0.90 9.92
C TRP A 32 3.97 2.27 10.55
N CYS A 33 2.77 2.57 11.04
CA CYS A 33 2.52 3.81 11.78
C CYS A 33 3.01 3.76 13.23
N GLU A 34 3.49 2.60 13.70
CA GLU A 34 3.88 2.35 15.09
C GLU A 34 2.73 2.62 16.09
N ILE A 35 1.50 2.26 15.67
CA ILE A 35 0.23 2.40 16.43
C ILE A 35 -0.26 1.04 16.90
#